data_AF-A0A5K1HUF3-F1
#
_entry.id   AF-A0A5K1HUF3-F1
#
_cell.length_a   1.000
_cell.length_b   1.000
_cell.length_c   1.000
_cell.angle_alpha   90.00
_cell.angle_beta   90.00
_cell.angle_gamma   90.00
#
_symmetry.space_group_name_H-M   'P 1'
#
loop_
_entity.id
_entity.type
_entity.pdbx_description
1 polymer ?
#
loop_
_entity_poly.entity_id
_entity_poly.type
_entity_poly.pdbx_seq_one_letter_code
_entity_poly.pdbx_strand_id
1 'polypeptide(L)'
;SFEFQDLFEIFNDSIINNNEMNSSFATLCAFLLFLGAVAKSAQFPLHVWLPDAMEGPTPISALIHAATMVAAGIFLVARLLPLFIAIPYIMNIISLIGVITVLLGATLALAQRDIKRSLAYSTMSQLGYIMLALGIGSYRAALFHLITHAYSKALLFLGSGSIIHSMEPIIGYSPTKSQNMVLMGGLTKYMPITKTTFFLGTLSLCGIPPLACFWSKDEILNDSWLYSPIFAIIAFYTAGLTAFYMFRMYLLTFEGHLRSHFQNYSGHTNSSFYSISIWGQEGSKPVSSNLLLTTRNNNDKSSFSNCSFSNTYKIA
;
A
#
# COMPACT_ATOMS: atom_id res chain seq x y z
N SER A 1 -33.17 -19.75 12.57
CA SER A 1 -32.13 -18.70 12.44
C SER A 1 -31.78 -18.62 10.97
N PHE A 2 -31.44 -17.46 10.41
CA PHE A 2 -30.86 -17.41 9.05
C PHE A 2 -29.40 -17.87 9.15
N GLU A 3 -29.18 -19.17 9.27
CA GLU A 3 -27.82 -19.72 9.24
C GLU A 3 -27.39 -19.82 7.79
N PHE A 4 -26.15 -19.40 7.52
CA PHE A 4 -25.61 -19.39 6.16
C PHE A 4 -25.61 -20.81 5.55
N GLN A 5 -25.45 -21.82 6.38
CA GLN A 5 -25.41 -23.22 5.97
C GLN A 5 -26.76 -23.68 5.41
N ASP A 6 -27.85 -23.40 6.11
CA ASP A 6 -29.22 -23.69 5.65
C ASP A 6 -29.55 -22.99 4.32
N LEU A 7 -29.12 -21.73 4.17
CA LEU A 7 -29.30 -20.98 2.92
C LEU A 7 -28.53 -21.61 1.75
N PHE A 8 -27.33 -22.12 2.00
CA PHE A 8 -26.52 -22.75 0.95
C PHE A 8 -27.03 -24.13 0.56
N GLU A 9 -27.54 -24.91 1.52
CA GLU A 9 -28.19 -26.20 1.24
C GLU A 9 -29.42 -25.99 0.35
N ILE A 10 -30.31 -25.05 0.72
CA ILE A 10 -31.48 -24.69 -0.10
C ILE A 10 -31.08 -24.20 -1.50
N PHE A 11 -30.03 -23.38 -1.60
CA PHE A 11 -29.56 -22.87 -2.88
C PHE A 11 -28.96 -23.97 -3.78
N ASN A 12 -28.16 -24.88 -3.20
CA ASN A 12 -27.59 -26.00 -3.95
C ASN A 12 -28.67 -26.98 -4.39
N ASP A 13 -29.63 -27.32 -3.52
CA ASP A 13 -30.72 -28.22 -3.87
C ASP A 13 -31.63 -27.64 -4.96
N SER A 14 -31.95 -26.34 -4.87
CA SER A 14 -32.78 -25.67 -5.88
C SER A 14 -32.11 -25.53 -7.25
N ILE A 15 -30.78 -25.37 -7.30
CA ILE A 15 -30.02 -25.28 -8.55
C ILE A 15 -29.69 -26.66 -9.13
N ILE A 16 -29.24 -27.60 -8.31
CA ILE A 16 -28.68 -28.88 -8.77
C ILE A 16 -29.77 -29.93 -8.95
N ASN A 17 -30.74 -30.01 -8.03
CA ASN A 17 -31.69 -31.12 -7.98
C ASN A 17 -33.03 -30.81 -8.66
N ASN A 18 -33.55 -29.59 -8.51
CA ASN A 18 -34.91 -29.27 -8.96
C ASN A 18 -34.99 -28.45 -10.26
N ASN A 19 -33.89 -27.83 -10.74
CA ASN A 19 -33.88 -26.88 -11.87
C ASN A 19 -34.96 -25.77 -11.75
N GLU A 20 -35.41 -25.46 -10.53
CA GLU A 20 -36.51 -24.51 -10.29
C GLU A 20 -36.03 -23.06 -10.46
N MET A 21 -34.74 -22.80 -10.25
CA MET A 21 -34.13 -21.48 -10.42
C MET A 21 -33.36 -21.35 -11.73
N ASN A 22 -33.64 -20.27 -12.47
CA ASN A 22 -32.85 -19.91 -13.65
C ASN A 22 -31.37 -19.70 -13.27
N SER A 23 -30.47 -20.51 -13.82
CA SER A 23 -29.02 -20.41 -13.57
C SER A 23 -28.47 -19.00 -13.84
N SER A 24 -28.98 -18.32 -14.86
CA SER A 24 -28.61 -16.93 -15.17
C SER A 24 -28.97 -15.96 -14.04
N PHE A 25 -30.12 -16.12 -13.40
CA PHE A 25 -30.53 -15.30 -12.27
C PHE A 25 -29.63 -15.55 -11.04
N ALA A 26 -29.33 -16.82 -10.75
CA ALA A 26 -28.40 -17.19 -9.68
C ALA A 26 -27.00 -16.59 -9.89
N THR A 27 -26.49 -16.63 -11.14
CA THR A 27 -25.19 -16.02 -11.48
C THR A 27 -25.20 -14.50 -11.30
N LEU A 28 -26.31 -13.82 -11.64
CA LEU A 28 -26.47 -12.38 -11.46
C LEU A 28 -26.44 -12.00 -9.97
N CYS A 29 -27.16 -12.74 -9.13
CA CYS A 29 -27.17 -12.52 -7.68
C CYS A 29 -25.76 -12.71 -7.07
N ALA A 30 -25.08 -13.80 -7.43
CA ALA A 30 -23.72 -14.07 -7.00
C ALA A 30 -22.74 -12.96 -7.43
N PHE A 31 -22.86 -12.48 -8.66
CA PHE A 31 -22.06 -11.38 -9.18
C PHE A 31 -22.30 -10.06 -8.42
N LEU A 32 -23.55 -9.71 -8.12
CA LEU A 32 -23.89 -8.50 -7.35
C LEU A 32 -23.34 -8.54 -5.93
N LEU A 33 -23.43 -9.69 -5.25
CA LEU A 33 -22.82 -9.88 -3.93
C LEU A 33 -21.30 -9.71 -3.98
N PHE A 34 -20.67 -10.30 -5.00
CA PHE A 34 -19.24 -10.16 -5.23
C PHE A 34 -18.84 -8.70 -5.54
N LEU A 35 -19.64 -7.94 -6.29
CA LEU A 35 -19.39 -6.52 -6.56
C LEU A 35 -19.28 -5.68 -5.27
N GLY A 36 -20.09 -6.01 -4.25
CA GLY A 36 -19.98 -5.41 -2.93
C GLY A 36 -18.64 -5.71 -2.25
N ALA A 37 -18.14 -6.94 -2.39
CA ALA A 37 -16.82 -7.32 -1.92
C ALA A 37 -15.69 -6.59 -2.67
N VAL A 38 -15.80 -6.43 -4.00
CA VAL A 38 -14.85 -5.68 -4.84
C VAL A 38 -14.66 -4.25 -4.34
N ALA A 39 -15.77 -3.56 -4.05
CA ALA A 39 -15.74 -2.19 -3.55
C ALA A 39 -15.01 -2.07 -2.20
N LYS A 40 -15.34 -2.96 -1.24
CA LYS A 40 -14.75 -2.93 0.10
C LYS A 40 -13.29 -3.37 0.13
N SER A 41 -12.92 -4.34 -0.69
CA SER A 41 -11.55 -4.86 -0.77
C SER A 41 -10.63 -4.09 -1.73
N ALA A 42 -11.10 -2.93 -2.23
CA ALA A 42 -10.38 -2.05 -3.16
C ALA A 42 -9.85 -2.78 -4.39
N GLN A 43 -10.66 -3.68 -4.95
CA GLN A 43 -10.32 -4.43 -6.15
C GLN A 43 -10.64 -3.61 -7.40
N PHE A 44 -10.07 -4.00 -8.53
CA PHE A 44 -10.34 -3.41 -9.82
C PHE A 44 -11.80 -3.73 -10.19
N PRO A 45 -12.60 -2.73 -10.61
CA PRO A 45 -12.23 -1.34 -10.92
C PRO A 45 -12.31 -0.35 -9.74
N LEU A 46 -12.96 -0.71 -8.64
CA LEU A 46 -13.31 0.18 -7.50
C LEU A 46 -12.19 0.34 -6.46
N HIS A 47 -11.00 0.78 -6.91
CA HIS A 47 -9.79 0.87 -6.08
C HIS A 47 -9.38 2.31 -5.71
N VAL A 48 -9.96 3.32 -6.37
CA VAL A 48 -9.53 4.74 -6.30
C VAL A 48 -9.62 5.35 -4.90
N TRP A 49 -10.54 4.88 -4.06
CA TRP A 49 -10.75 5.43 -2.72
C TRP A 49 -9.63 5.07 -1.73
N LEU A 50 -8.88 4.00 -1.98
CA LEU A 50 -7.95 3.43 -1.02
C LEU A 50 -6.72 4.34 -0.76
N PRO A 51 -6.08 4.94 -1.78
CA PRO A 51 -5.02 5.92 -1.58
C PRO A 51 -5.52 7.23 -0.96
N ASP A 52 -6.75 7.65 -1.25
CA ASP A 52 -7.34 8.87 -0.71
C ASP A 52 -7.68 8.72 0.78
N ALA A 53 -8.01 7.51 1.23
CA ALA A 53 -8.14 7.19 2.65
C ALA A 53 -6.85 7.44 3.46
N MET A 54 -5.69 7.60 2.80
CA MET A 54 -4.43 7.96 3.44
C MET A 54 -4.33 9.43 3.83
N GLU A 55 -5.32 10.26 3.52
CA GLU A 55 -5.39 11.61 4.11
C GLU A 55 -5.72 11.56 5.60
N GLY A 56 -6.36 10.48 6.05
CA GLY A 56 -6.66 10.24 7.47
C GLY A 56 -5.40 10.09 8.35
N PRO A 57 -5.60 10.14 9.68
CA PRO A 57 -4.53 9.98 10.65
C PRO A 57 -3.97 8.54 10.61
N THR A 58 -2.67 8.42 10.85
CA THR A 58 -1.89 7.18 10.68
C THR A 58 -2.39 6.00 11.52
N PRO A 59 -2.89 6.15 12.77
CA PRO A 59 -3.45 5.01 13.51
C PRO A 59 -4.73 4.47 12.87
N ILE A 60 -5.55 5.34 12.27
CA ILE A 60 -6.77 4.92 11.56
C ILE A 60 -6.39 4.16 10.28
N SER A 61 -5.39 4.64 9.53
CA SER A 61 -4.86 3.90 8.37
C SER A 61 -4.36 2.51 8.77
N ALA A 62 -3.67 2.36 9.90
CA ALA A 62 -3.24 1.05 10.39
C ALA A 62 -4.45 0.13 10.64
N LEU A 63 -5.50 0.62 11.31
CA LEU A 63 -6.69 -0.15 11.62
C LEU A 63 -7.49 -0.55 10.37
N ILE A 64 -7.72 0.40 9.45
CA ILE A 64 -8.51 0.20 8.22
C ILE A 64 -7.85 -0.87 7.32
N HIS A 65 -6.53 -0.79 7.17
CA HIS A 65 -5.79 -1.65 6.24
C HIS A 65 -5.35 -2.99 6.83
N ALA A 66 -5.22 -3.09 8.16
CA ALA A 66 -4.90 -4.33 8.82
C ALA A 66 -6.16 -5.14 9.18
N ALA A 67 -7.19 -4.51 9.73
CA ALA A 67 -8.22 -5.24 10.48
C ALA A 67 -9.64 -5.16 9.89
N THR A 68 -10.11 -3.98 9.43
CA THR A 68 -11.56 -3.78 9.27
C THR A 68 -12.02 -3.65 7.83
N MET A 69 -11.72 -2.52 7.18
CA MET A 69 -12.44 -2.11 5.98
C MET A 69 -12.16 -3.02 4.79
N VAL A 70 -10.89 -3.35 4.59
CA VAL A 70 -10.45 -4.08 3.41
C VAL A 70 -10.52 -5.60 3.61
N ALA A 71 -10.37 -6.06 4.85
CA ALA A 71 -10.56 -7.46 5.23
C ALA A 71 -12.04 -7.89 5.17
N ALA A 72 -12.99 -6.98 5.43
CA ALA A 72 -14.43 -7.30 5.38
C ALA A 72 -14.89 -7.80 4.00
N GLY A 73 -14.36 -7.22 2.91
CA GLY A 73 -14.69 -7.68 1.55
C GLY A 73 -14.22 -9.10 1.28
N ILE A 74 -12.98 -9.42 1.68
CA ILE A 74 -12.42 -10.76 1.54
C ILE A 74 -13.17 -11.76 2.42
N PHE A 75 -13.46 -11.37 3.67
CA PHE A 75 -14.18 -12.22 4.61
C PHE A 75 -15.59 -12.58 4.11
N LEU A 76 -16.28 -11.62 3.48
CA LEU A 76 -17.56 -11.89 2.84
C LEU A 76 -17.41 -12.96 1.74
N VAL A 77 -16.39 -12.83 0.89
CA VAL A 77 -16.14 -13.80 -0.19
C VAL A 77 -15.80 -15.18 0.38
N ALA A 78 -14.92 -15.23 1.38
CA ALA A 78 -14.54 -16.46 2.05
C ALA A 78 -15.76 -17.18 2.67
N ARG A 79 -16.69 -16.43 3.27
CA ARG A 79 -17.92 -16.98 3.84
C ARG A 79 -18.92 -17.46 2.77
N LEU A 80 -18.97 -16.78 1.63
CA LEU A 80 -19.83 -17.13 0.49
C LEU A 80 -19.18 -18.12 -0.48
N LEU A 81 -17.98 -18.66 -0.17
CA LEU A 81 -17.30 -19.63 -1.03
C LEU A 81 -18.17 -20.84 -1.44
N PRO A 82 -18.95 -21.48 -0.54
CA PRO A 82 -19.80 -22.60 -0.94
C PRO A 82 -20.76 -22.24 -2.09
N LEU A 83 -21.29 -21.01 -2.10
CA LEU A 83 -22.14 -20.50 -3.17
C LEU A 83 -21.34 -20.28 -4.46
N PHE A 84 -20.14 -19.72 -4.37
CA PHE A 84 -19.32 -19.45 -5.56
C PHE A 84 -18.78 -20.73 -6.21
N ILE A 85 -18.48 -21.76 -5.43
CA ILE A 85 -18.03 -23.07 -5.95
C ILE A 85 -19.12 -23.72 -6.82
N ALA A 86 -20.39 -23.53 -6.48
CA ALA A 86 -21.51 -24.02 -7.30
C ALA A 86 -21.60 -23.31 -8.68
N ILE A 87 -20.98 -22.13 -8.83
CA ILE A 87 -21.04 -21.31 -10.04
C ILE A 87 -19.61 -21.03 -10.56
N PRO A 88 -19.03 -21.92 -11.38
CA PRO A 88 -17.61 -21.83 -11.79
C PRO A 88 -17.27 -20.54 -12.55
N TYR A 89 -18.23 -19.95 -13.27
CA TYR A 89 -18.04 -18.66 -13.94
C TYR A 89 -17.67 -17.53 -12.97
N ILE A 90 -18.25 -17.52 -11.76
CA ILE A 90 -17.97 -16.48 -10.76
C ILE A 90 -16.59 -16.68 -10.15
N MET A 91 -16.17 -17.92 -9.89
CA MET A 91 -14.82 -18.24 -9.40
C MET A 91 -13.73 -17.75 -10.37
N ASN A 92 -13.95 -17.95 -11.68
CA ASN A 92 -13.05 -17.44 -12.71
C ASN A 92 -13.01 -15.91 -12.76
N ILE A 93 -14.15 -15.23 -12.56
CA ILE A 93 -14.20 -13.77 -12.49
C ILE A 93 -13.44 -13.26 -11.24
N ILE A 94 -13.62 -13.92 -10.09
CA ILE A 94 -12.92 -13.59 -8.84
C ILE A 94 -11.40 -13.70 -9.02
N SER A 95 -10.92 -14.81 -9.58
CA SER A 95 -9.49 -15.01 -9.81
C SER A 95 -8.94 -14.02 -10.84
N LEU A 96 -9.66 -13.75 -11.93
CA LEU A 96 -9.27 -12.75 -12.94
C LEU A 96 -9.10 -11.35 -12.32
N ILE A 97 -10.08 -10.91 -11.52
CA ILE A 97 -10.01 -9.61 -10.85
C ILE A 97 -8.85 -9.58 -9.86
N GLY A 98 -8.63 -10.67 -9.11
CA GLY A 98 -7.48 -10.82 -8.22
C GLY A 98 -6.13 -10.66 -8.94
N VAL A 99 -5.94 -11.34 -10.08
CA VAL A 99 -4.70 -11.23 -10.87
C VAL A 99 -4.48 -9.79 -11.35
N ILE A 100 -5.52 -9.15 -11.87
CA ILE A 100 -5.45 -7.76 -12.37
C ILE A 100 -5.09 -6.81 -11.22
N THR A 101 -5.67 -6.99 -10.04
CA THR A 101 -5.43 -6.10 -8.89
C THR A 101 -4.05 -6.27 -8.28
N VAL A 102 -3.54 -7.50 -8.21
CA VAL A 102 -2.16 -7.75 -7.78
C VAL A 102 -1.19 -6.94 -8.64
N LEU A 103 -1.33 -7.03 -9.96
CA LEU A 103 -0.44 -6.34 -10.90
C LEU A 103 -0.60 -4.82 -10.84
N LEU A 104 -1.85 -4.32 -10.87
CA LEU A 104 -2.11 -2.87 -10.81
C LEU A 104 -1.63 -2.25 -9.48
N GLY A 105 -1.90 -2.91 -8.35
CA GLY A 105 -1.45 -2.42 -7.05
C GLY A 105 0.09 -2.36 -6.95
N ALA A 106 0.78 -3.37 -7.48
CA ALA A 106 2.24 -3.43 -7.43
C ALA A 106 2.91 -2.35 -8.30
N THR A 107 2.39 -2.09 -9.52
CA THR A 107 2.94 -1.06 -10.41
C THR A 107 2.67 0.35 -9.89
N LEU A 108 1.49 0.61 -9.33
CA LEU A 108 1.16 1.91 -8.72
C LEU A 108 1.97 2.18 -7.45
N ALA A 109 2.26 1.17 -6.63
CA ALA A 109 3.13 1.31 -5.46
C ALA A 109 4.55 1.76 -5.85
N LEU A 110 5.07 1.31 -6.99
CA LEU A 110 6.42 1.67 -7.46
C LEU A 110 6.56 3.15 -7.83
N ALA A 111 5.52 3.73 -8.44
CA ALA A 111 5.54 5.12 -8.85
C ALA A 111 5.43 6.10 -7.66
N GLN A 112 4.97 5.62 -6.51
CA GLN A 112 4.60 6.48 -5.40
C GLN A 112 5.78 7.02 -4.60
N ARG A 113 5.65 8.31 -4.24
CA ARG A 113 6.61 9.07 -3.44
C ARG A 113 6.16 9.23 -1.99
N ASP A 114 4.85 9.21 -1.75
CA ASP A 114 4.27 9.29 -0.41
C ASP A 114 4.31 7.92 0.28
N ILE A 115 4.85 7.89 1.50
CA ILE A 115 5.05 6.66 2.27
C ILE A 115 3.71 5.93 2.54
N LYS A 116 2.67 6.65 2.95
CA LYS A 116 1.35 6.07 3.27
C LYS A 116 0.63 5.56 2.02
N ARG A 117 0.66 6.32 0.93
CA ARG A 117 0.03 5.91 -0.34
C ARG A 117 0.71 4.70 -0.96
N SER A 118 2.04 4.61 -0.89
CA SER A 118 2.73 3.39 -1.31
C SER A 118 2.34 2.18 -0.46
N LEU A 119 2.16 2.35 0.86
CA LEU A 119 1.66 1.30 1.73
C LEU A 119 0.20 0.92 1.38
N ALA A 120 -0.67 1.88 1.05
CA ALA A 120 -2.03 1.59 0.58
C ALA A 120 -2.04 0.76 -0.71
N TYR A 121 -1.28 1.13 -1.73
CA TYR A 121 -1.19 0.33 -2.96
C TYR A 121 -0.59 -1.06 -2.74
N SER A 122 0.37 -1.17 -1.82
CA SER A 122 0.86 -2.48 -1.43
C SER A 122 -0.22 -3.32 -0.72
N THR A 123 -1.15 -2.73 0.03
CA THR A 123 -2.31 -3.48 0.58
C THR A 123 -3.22 -3.96 -0.54
N MET A 124 -3.56 -3.09 -1.51
CA MET A 124 -4.34 -3.47 -2.69
C MET A 124 -3.75 -4.69 -3.41
N SER A 125 -2.42 -4.71 -3.61
CA SER A 125 -1.75 -5.84 -4.25
C SER A 125 -1.84 -7.13 -3.43
N GLN A 126 -1.69 -7.07 -2.10
CA GLN A 126 -1.73 -8.25 -1.22
C GLN A 126 -3.15 -8.80 -1.09
N LEU A 127 -4.15 -7.93 -1.03
CA LEU A 127 -5.55 -8.33 -1.04
C LEU A 127 -5.94 -8.95 -2.38
N GLY A 128 -5.34 -8.49 -3.48
CA GLY A 128 -5.43 -9.16 -4.78
C GLY A 128 -4.93 -10.60 -4.74
N TYR A 129 -3.81 -10.89 -4.04
CA TYR A 129 -3.33 -12.27 -3.88
C TYR A 129 -4.33 -13.13 -3.11
N ILE A 130 -4.91 -12.58 -2.05
CA ILE A 130 -5.93 -13.27 -1.27
C ILE A 130 -7.17 -13.53 -2.12
N MET A 131 -7.55 -12.55 -2.96
CA MET A 131 -8.69 -12.69 -3.86
C MET A 131 -8.45 -13.74 -4.95
N LEU A 132 -7.24 -13.77 -5.50
CA LEU A 132 -6.78 -14.81 -6.42
C LEU A 132 -6.86 -16.19 -5.77
N ALA A 133 -6.37 -16.33 -4.54
CA ALA A 133 -6.41 -17.60 -3.79
C ALA A 133 -7.86 -18.07 -3.56
N LEU A 134 -8.76 -17.16 -3.18
CA LEU A 134 -10.19 -17.46 -3.03
C LEU A 134 -10.82 -17.88 -4.36
N GLY A 135 -10.49 -17.21 -5.47
CA GLY A 135 -11.00 -17.54 -6.81
C GLY A 135 -10.49 -18.88 -7.36
N ILE A 136 -9.36 -19.37 -6.87
CA ILE A 136 -8.83 -20.70 -7.20
C ILE A 136 -9.42 -21.79 -6.28
N GLY A 137 -10.04 -21.40 -5.17
CA GLY A 137 -10.62 -22.32 -4.18
C GLY A 137 -9.70 -22.62 -3.00
N SER A 138 -8.52 -22.00 -2.90
CA SER A 138 -7.60 -22.16 -1.78
C SER A 138 -7.99 -21.26 -0.60
N TYR A 139 -9.06 -21.65 0.10
CA TYR A 139 -9.59 -20.86 1.21
C TYR A 139 -8.64 -20.81 2.41
N ARG A 140 -7.90 -21.89 2.68
CA ARG A 140 -6.99 -22.00 3.82
C ARG A 140 -5.82 -21.04 3.67
N ALA A 141 -5.17 -21.06 2.51
CA ALA A 141 -4.05 -20.16 2.21
C ALA A 141 -4.51 -18.69 2.22
N ALA A 142 -5.68 -18.40 1.66
CA ALA A 142 -6.27 -17.06 1.66
C ALA A 142 -6.46 -16.48 3.07
N LEU A 143 -7.10 -17.23 3.97
CA LEU A 143 -7.34 -16.78 5.35
C LEU A 143 -6.04 -16.69 6.16
N PHE A 144 -5.12 -17.64 5.96
CA PHE A 144 -3.82 -17.59 6.61
C PHE A 144 -3.01 -16.36 6.16
N HIS A 145 -3.02 -16.05 4.85
CA HIS A 145 -2.37 -14.85 4.33
C HIS A 145 -3.04 -13.57 4.86
N LEU A 146 -4.36 -13.53 4.97
CA LEU A 146 -5.08 -12.37 5.52
C LEU A 146 -4.60 -12.03 6.95
N ILE A 147 -4.46 -13.03 7.82
CA ILE A 147 -4.02 -12.83 9.21
C ILE A 147 -2.56 -12.34 9.26
N THR A 148 -1.66 -13.03 8.55
CA THR A 148 -0.23 -12.66 8.56
C THR A 148 0.01 -11.29 7.92
N HIS A 149 -0.73 -10.97 6.85
CA HIS A 149 -0.76 -9.67 6.22
C HIS A 149 -1.20 -8.57 7.20
N ALA A 150 -2.28 -8.80 7.96
CA ALA A 150 -2.77 -7.83 8.95
C ALA A 150 -1.68 -7.38 9.93
N TYR A 151 -0.94 -8.34 10.52
CA TYR A 151 0.16 -8.03 11.42
C TYR A 151 1.30 -7.27 10.73
N SER A 152 1.72 -7.71 9.54
CA SER A 152 2.79 -7.04 8.79
C SER A 152 2.41 -5.60 8.42
N LYS A 153 1.16 -5.35 8.02
CA LYS A 153 0.66 -4.01 7.67
C LYS A 153 0.49 -3.12 8.89
N ALA A 154 -0.02 -3.65 10.00
CA ALA A 154 -0.11 -2.89 11.23
C ALA A 154 1.27 -2.35 11.63
N LEU A 155 2.30 -3.21 11.60
CA LEU A 155 3.69 -2.80 11.87
C LEU A 155 4.19 -1.72 10.89
N LEU A 156 3.94 -1.88 9.60
CA LEU A 156 4.38 -0.93 8.58
C LEU A 156 3.67 0.43 8.68
N PHE A 157 2.36 0.44 8.91
CA PHE A 157 1.60 1.69 9.03
C PHE A 157 1.94 2.43 10.33
N LEU A 158 2.02 1.73 11.47
CA LEU A 158 2.44 2.35 12.73
C LEU A 158 3.89 2.84 12.66
N GLY A 159 4.78 2.04 12.06
CA GLY A 159 6.16 2.44 11.78
C GLY A 159 6.22 3.71 10.92
N SER A 160 5.46 3.76 9.82
CA SER A 160 5.35 4.96 8.97
C SER A 160 4.81 6.17 9.72
N GLY A 161 3.87 5.98 10.65
CA GLY A 161 3.35 7.04 11.51
C GLY A 161 4.42 7.65 12.40
N SER A 162 5.26 6.81 13.02
CA SER A 162 6.39 7.30 13.81
C SER A 162 7.43 8.05 12.95
N ILE A 163 7.69 7.59 11.72
CA ILE A 163 8.59 8.28 10.77
C ILE A 163 8.03 9.66 10.43
N ILE A 164 6.74 9.76 10.09
CA ILE A 164 6.09 11.03 9.74
C ILE A 164 6.16 12.00 10.92
N HIS A 165 5.84 11.51 12.13
CA HIS A 165 5.91 12.34 13.34
C HIS A 165 7.33 12.85 13.63
N SER A 166 8.36 12.05 13.35
CA SER A 166 9.76 12.50 13.48
C SER A 166 10.17 13.54 12.44
N MET A 167 9.53 13.54 11.26
CA MET A 167 9.85 14.46 10.17
C MET A 167 9.07 15.76 10.21
N GLU A 168 7.92 15.80 10.86
CA GLU A 168 7.12 17.02 11.08
C GLU A 168 7.92 18.21 11.65
N PRO A 169 8.73 18.07 12.72
CA PRO A 169 9.50 19.19 13.26
C PRO A 169 10.65 19.66 12.34
N ILE A 170 11.14 18.81 11.43
CA ILE A 170 12.30 19.11 10.56
C ILE A 170 11.85 19.79 9.26
N ILE A 171 10.74 19.30 8.68
CA ILE A 171 10.31 19.64 7.31
C ILE A 171 9.02 20.51 7.32
N GLY A 172 8.31 20.53 8.46
CA GLY A 172 7.05 21.24 8.65
C GLY A 172 5.82 20.35 8.45
N TYR A 173 4.70 20.79 9.04
CA TYR A 173 3.42 20.10 9.00
C TYR A 173 2.73 20.31 7.65
N SER A 174 3.05 19.47 6.67
CA SER A 174 2.34 19.38 5.39
C SER A 174 2.46 17.96 4.84
N PRO A 175 1.34 17.31 4.45
CA PRO A 175 1.36 15.92 4.00
C PRO A 175 2.27 15.72 2.77
N THR A 176 2.32 16.70 1.86
CA THR A 176 3.17 16.66 0.66
C THR A 176 4.67 16.69 0.95
N LYS A 177 5.06 17.12 2.16
CA LYS A 177 6.45 17.21 2.58
C LYS A 177 6.80 16.13 3.60
N SER A 178 6.09 16.04 4.72
CA SER A 178 6.42 15.12 5.82
C SER A 178 6.25 13.64 5.45
N GLN A 179 5.42 13.33 4.46
CA GLN A 179 5.16 11.95 4.01
C GLN A 179 5.98 11.56 2.77
N ASN A 180 6.69 12.51 2.16
CA ASN A 180 7.41 12.29 0.92
C ASN A 180 8.79 11.64 1.19
N MET A 181 8.98 10.42 0.72
CA MET A 181 10.20 9.65 0.92
C MET A 181 11.45 10.28 0.27
N VAL A 182 11.26 11.13 -0.73
CA VAL A 182 12.37 11.83 -1.38
C VAL A 182 13.07 12.76 -0.39
N LEU A 183 12.35 13.31 0.58
CA LEU A 183 12.91 14.21 1.62
C LEU A 183 13.44 13.47 2.84
N MET A 184 13.14 12.18 2.95
CA MET A 184 13.61 11.31 4.04
C MET A 184 15.04 10.80 3.77
N GLY A 185 15.51 9.84 4.56
CA GLY A 185 16.84 9.24 4.47
C GLY A 185 17.65 9.45 5.74
N GLY A 186 18.57 8.52 6.02
CA GLY A 186 19.48 8.60 7.17
C GLY A 186 18.80 8.50 8.55
N LEU A 187 17.55 8.03 8.62
CA LEU A 187 16.81 7.89 9.88
C LEU A 187 17.33 6.74 10.77
N THR A 188 18.24 5.89 10.27
CA THR A 188 18.82 4.76 11.00
C THR A 188 19.39 5.13 12.37
N LYS A 189 20.08 6.27 12.46
CA LYS A 189 20.76 6.73 13.68
C LYS A 189 19.79 7.30 14.71
N TYR A 190 18.66 7.83 14.26
CA TYR A 190 17.71 8.56 15.11
C TYR A 190 16.58 7.67 15.63
N MET A 191 16.16 6.68 14.85
CA MET A 191 15.02 5.81 15.18
C MET A 191 15.33 4.32 15.00
N PRO A 192 16.27 3.74 15.78
CA PRO A 192 16.71 2.36 15.58
C PRO A 192 15.60 1.33 15.82
N ILE A 193 14.71 1.58 16.80
CA ILE A 193 13.60 0.67 17.09
C ILE A 193 12.62 0.64 15.91
N THR A 194 12.17 1.81 15.43
CA THR A 194 11.31 1.90 14.25
C THR A 194 11.96 1.31 13.01
N LYS A 195 13.28 1.49 12.82
CA LYS A 195 14.02 0.85 11.73
C LYS A 195 13.83 -0.66 11.77
N THR A 196 14.12 -1.29 12.91
CA THR A 196 14.05 -2.75 13.04
C THR A 196 12.63 -3.30 12.87
N THR A 197 11.62 -2.65 13.46
CA THR A 197 10.23 -3.11 13.36
C THR A 197 9.67 -2.91 11.94
N PHE A 198 9.97 -1.78 11.30
CA PHE A 198 9.59 -1.53 9.92
C PHE A 198 10.29 -2.52 8.99
N PHE A 199 11.57 -2.80 9.22
CA PHE A 199 12.32 -3.79 8.44
C PHE A 199 11.73 -5.20 8.57
N LEU A 200 11.40 -5.67 9.78
CA LEU A 200 10.72 -6.96 9.97
C LEU A 200 9.36 -7.00 9.25
N GLY A 201 8.60 -5.90 9.27
CA GLY A 201 7.38 -5.76 8.50
C GLY A 201 7.63 -5.88 6.98
N THR A 202 8.68 -5.24 6.47
CA THR A 202 9.06 -5.34 5.05
C THR A 202 9.47 -6.76 4.66
N LEU A 203 10.32 -7.42 5.45
CA LEU A 203 10.77 -8.79 5.21
C LEU A 203 9.59 -9.77 5.21
N SER A 204 8.64 -9.58 6.13
CA SER A 204 7.43 -10.39 6.19
C SER A 204 6.66 -10.24 4.90
N LEU A 205 6.35 -9.01 4.47
CA LEU A 205 5.55 -8.77 3.27
C LEU A 205 6.22 -9.27 1.97
N CYS A 206 7.55 -9.23 1.92
CA CYS A 206 8.33 -9.78 0.80
C CYS A 206 8.24 -11.30 0.71
N GLY A 207 7.87 -11.99 1.81
CA GLY A 207 7.83 -13.44 1.89
C GLY A 207 9.22 -14.04 2.04
N ILE A 208 10.05 -13.50 2.95
CA ILE A 208 11.39 -14.06 3.20
C ILE A 208 11.30 -15.09 4.35
N PRO A 209 11.85 -16.32 4.20
CA PRO A 209 11.99 -17.27 5.30
C PRO A 209 12.84 -16.63 6.42
N PRO A 210 12.43 -16.67 7.71
CA PRO A 210 11.48 -17.58 8.36
C PRO A 210 10.08 -16.97 8.68
N LEU A 211 9.71 -15.83 8.10
CA LEU A 211 8.51 -15.08 8.51
C LEU A 211 7.20 -15.70 8.00
N ALA A 212 6.10 -15.48 8.71
CA ALA A 212 4.82 -16.17 8.46
C ALA A 212 4.22 -15.90 7.06
N CYS A 213 4.41 -14.69 6.53
CA CYS A 213 3.93 -14.35 5.19
C CYS A 213 4.61 -15.17 4.08
N PHE A 214 5.83 -15.71 4.27
CA PHE A 214 6.46 -16.63 3.31
C PHE A 214 5.57 -17.86 3.08
N TRP A 215 5.23 -18.58 4.15
CA TRP A 215 4.43 -19.80 4.10
C TRP A 215 3.08 -19.58 3.42
N SER A 216 2.38 -18.51 3.80
CA SER A 216 1.08 -18.20 3.21
C SER A 216 1.16 -17.80 1.73
N LYS A 217 2.20 -17.05 1.33
CA LYS A 217 2.32 -16.55 -0.05
C LYS A 217 2.83 -17.62 -1.00
N ASP A 218 3.72 -18.49 -0.51
CA ASP A 218 4.22 -19.65 -1.25
C ASP A 218 3.10 -20.66 -1.54
N GLU A 219 2.21 -20.92 -0.57
CA GLU A 219 1.03 -21.77 -0.77
C GLU A 219 0.10 -21.21 -1.85
N ILE A 220 -0.19 -19.91 -1.83
CA ILE A 220 -1.00 -19.24 -2.88
C ILE A 220 -0.33 -19.35 -4.25
N LEU A 221 1.00 -19.17 -4.32
CA LEU A 221 1.74 -19.29 -5.58
C LEU A 221 1.72 -20.73 -6.09
N ASN A 222 1.92 -21.72 -5.23
CA ASN A 222 1.87 -23.12 -5.60
C ASN A 222 0.47 -23.53 -6.11
N ASP A 223 -0.59 -23.12 -5.43
CA ASP A 223 -1.97 -23.38 -5.86
C ASP A 223 -2.29 -22.67 -7.18
N SER A 224 -1.70 -21.49 -7.41
CA SER A 224 -1.85 -20.79 -8.69
C SER A 224 -1.21 -21.52 -9.85
N TRP A 225 -0.07 -22.20 -9.65
CA TRP A 225 0.56 -23.05 -10.66
C TRP A 225 -0.32 -24.24 -11.04
N LEU A 226 -1.02 -24.82 -10.07
CA LEU A 226 -1.95 -25.94 -10.30
C LEU A 226 -3.20 -25.50 -11.06
N TYR A 227 -3.66 -24.27 -10.84
CA TYR A 227 -4.86 -23.75 -11.50
C TYR A 227 -4.58 -23.25 -12.93
N SER A 228 -3.64 -22.32 -13.12
CA SER A 228 -3.20 -21.92 -14.46
C SER A 228 -1.79 -21.33 -14.46
N PRO A 229 -0.92 -21.72 -15.41
CA PRO A 229 0.46 -21.24 -15.45
C PRO A 229 0.54 -19.72 -15.71
N ILE A 230 -0.43 -19.15 -16.44
CA ILE A 230 -0.47 -17.72 -16.74
C ILE A 230 -0.69 -16.91 -15.45
N PHE A 231 -1.65 -17.31 -14.61
CA PHE A 231 -1.90 -16.62 -13.35
C PHE A 231 -0.71 -16.76 -12.41
N ALA A 232 -0.09 -17.94 -12.38
CA ALA A 232 1.10 -18.20 -11.58
C ALA A 232 2.30 -17.33 -12.00
N ILE A 233 2.57 -17.19 -13.30
CA ILE A 233 3.64 -16.33 -13.81
C ILE A 233 3.41 -14.86 -13.40
N ILE A 234 2.17 -14.37 -13.51
CA ILE A 234 1.83 -13.01 -13.10
C ILE A 234 1.98 -12.85 -11.58
N ALA A 235 1.47 -13.79 -10.80
CA ALA A 235 1.56 -13.81 -9.34
C ALA A 235 3.02 -13.88 -8.86
N PHE A 236 3.87 -14.65 -9.53
CA PHE A 236 5.29 -14.76 -9.23
C PHE A 236 6.06 -13.48 -9.60
N TYR A 237 5.81 -12.93 -10.79
CA TYR A 237 6.42 -11.67 -11.22
C TYR A 237 6.08 -10.51 -10.26
N THR A 238 4.81 -10.43 -9.87
CA THR A 238 4.35 -9.42 -8.91
C THR A 238 4.93 -9.65 -7.52
N ALA A 239 5.30 -10.88 -7.13
CA ALA A 239 5.96 -11.14 -5.86
C ALA A 239 7.36 -10.49 -5.86
N GLY A 240 8.08 -10.58 -6.99
CA GLY A 240 9.32 -9.83 -7.21
C GLY A 240 9.12 -8.31 -7.12
N LEU A 241 8.06 -7.77 -7.75
CA LEU A 241 7.72 -6.35 -7.64
C LEU A 241 7.42 -5.94 -6.19
N THR A 242 6.77 -6.82 -5.42
CA THR A 242 6.49 -6.55 -4.00
C THR A 242 7.76 -6.41 -3.18
N ALA A 243 8.75 -7.29 -3.41
CA ALA A 243 10.04 -7.14 -2.80
C ALA A 243 10.68 -5.80 -3.21
N PHE A 244 10.68 -5.49 -4.50
CA PHE A 244 11.30 -4.28 -5.01
C PHE A 244 10.69 -2.99 -4.42
N TYR A 245 9.36 -2.81 -4.44
CA TYR A 245 8.77 -1.59 -3.87
C TYR A 245 8.94 -1.51 -2.35
N MET A 246 8.87 -2.64 -1.62
CA MET A 246 9.03 -2.62 -0.15
C MET A 246 10.47 -2.31 0.27
N PHE A 247 11.46 -2.88 -0.43
CA PHE A 247 12.86 -2.55 -0.18
C PHE A 247 13.18 -1.11 -0.61
N ARG A 248 12.64 -0.63 -1.73
CA ARG A 248 12.75 0.79 -2.14
C ARG A 248 12.25 1.72 -1.03
N MET A 249 11.06 1.44 -0.48
CA MET A 249 10.49 2.19 0.63
C MET A 249 11.43 2.21 1.84
N TYR A 250 11.93 1.05 2.26
CA TYR A 250 12.84 0.93 3.39
C TYR A 250 14.17 1.67 3.17
N LEU A 251 14.81 1.51 2.02
CA LEU A 251 16.10 2.13 1.71
C LEU A 251 15.98 3.66 1.60
N LEU A 252 14.93 4.17 0.96
CA LEU A 252 14.72 5.61 0.82
C LEU A 252 14.43 6.31 2.15
N THR A 253 13.78 5.61 3.08
CA THR A 253 13.37 6.17 4.38
C THR A 253 14.49 6.12 5.40
N PHE A 254 15.11 4.96 5.58
CA PHE A 254 16.09 4.75 6.64
C PHE A 254 17.53 4.98 6.20
N GLU A 255 17.94 4.42 5.06
CA GLU A 255 19.34 4.43 4.65
C GLU A 255 19.73 5.74 3.94
N GLY A 256 21.03 5.92 3.71
CA GLY A 256 21.59 7.11 3.06
C GLY A 256 21.73 8.32 3.97
N HIS A 257 21.77 9.51 3.37
CA HIS A 257 21.85 10.78 4.08
C HIS A 257 20.48 11.48 4.12
N LEU A 258 20.27 12.26 5.17
CA LEU A 258 19.04 13.03 5.36
C LEU A 258 18.96 14.16 4.32
N ARG A 259 17.94 14.10 3.45
CA ARG A 259 17.85 14.95 2.25
C ARG A 259 17.12 16.28 2.46
N SER A 260 16.52 16.52 3.62
CA SER A 260 15.73 17.76 3.87
C SER A 260 16.58 19.04 3.83
N HIS A 261 17.87 18.96 4.17
CA HIS A 261 18.74 20.14 4.28
C HIS A 261 19.13 20.76 2.93
N PHE A 262 19.01 20.03 1.82
CA PHE A 262 19.46 20.49 0.50
C PHE A 262 18.47 21.40 -0.22
N GLN A 263 17.24 21.54 0.28
CA GLN A 263 16.23 22.38 -0.39
C GLN A 263 16.36 23.86 -0.02
N ASN A 264 16.94 24.17 1.14
CA ASN A 264 17.32 25.54 1.50
C ASN A 264 18.65 25.97 0.86
N TYR A 265 19.34 25.06 0.17
CA TYR A 265 20.60 25.29 -0.55
C TYR A 265 20.42 25.21 -2.07
N SER A 266 19.21 25.42 -2.59
CA SER A 266 19.03 25.71 -4.01
C SER A 266 19.54 27.12 -4.30
N GLY A 267 20.86 27.23 -4.48
CA GLY A 267 21.45 28.33 -5.21
C GLY A 267 20.70 28.49 -6.54
N HIS A 268 20.45 29.73 -6.91
CA HIS A 268 19.98 30.10 -8.24
C HIS A 268 20.79 29.37 -9.31
N THR A 269 20.25 28.29 -9.86
CA THR A 269 20.63 27.81 -11.19
C THR A 269 19.39 27.98 -12.06
N ASN A 270 19.34 29.12 -12.75
CA ASN A 270 18.46 29.35 -13.88
C ASN A 270 18.72 28.24 -14.91
N SER A 271 17.92 27.18 -14.89
CA SER A 271 17.72 26.32 -16.05
C SER A 271 16.38 26.69 -16.67
N SER A 272 16.47 27.57 -17.66
CA SER A 272 15.39 28.08 -18.50
C SER A 272 14.87 27.00 -19.45
N PHE A 273 14.22 25.97 -18.91
CA PHE A 273 13.41 25.07 -19.72
C PHE A 273 12.06 24.87 -19.04
N TYR A 274 11.09 25.61 -19.57
CA TYR A 274 9.68 25.56 -19.25
C TYR A 274 9.18 24.12 -19.13
N SER A 275 8.72 23.75 -17.94
CA SER A 275 7.79 22.65 -17.76
C SER A 275 6.39 23.16 -18.13
N ILE A 276 5.93 22.84 -19.34
CA ILE A 276 4.50 22.93 -19.67
C ILE A 276 3.77 21.88 -18.83
N SER A 277 3.00 22.33 -17.84
CA SER A 277 2.05 21.49 -17.12
C SER A 277 0.85 21.25 -18.03
N ILE A 278 0.71 20.03 -18.54
CA ILE A 278 -0.42 19.60 -19.39
C ILE A 278 -1.76 19.54 -18.64
N TRP A 279 -1.75 19.71 -17.32
CA TRP A 279 -2.96 19.81 -16.50
C TRP A 279 -2.80 21.00 -15.55
N GLY A 280 -3.51 22.07 -15.87
CA GLY A 280 -3.31 23.39 -15.31
C GLY A 280 -3.41 23.46 -13.80
N GLN A 281 -2.45 24.15 -13.19
CA GLN A 281 -2.62 24.79 -11.89
C GLN A 281 -2.07 26.21 -11.93
N GLU A 282 -2.79 27.07 -11.22
CA GLU A 282 -2.76 28.52 -11.22
C GLU A 282 -1.38 29.09 -10.83
N GLY A 283 -0.92 30.07 -11.61
CA GLY A 283 0.29 30.83 -11.31
C GLY A 283 0.10 31.71 -10.09
N SER A 284 1.00 31.56 -9.11
CA SER A 284 1.15 32.53 -8.03
C SER A 284 1.87 33.78 -8.56
N LYS A 285 1.25 34.96 -8.37
CA LYS A 285 1.84 36.26 -8.71
C LYS A 285 2.97 36.58 -7.73
N PRO A 286 4.17 37.00 -8.19
CA PRO A 286 5.20 37.50 -7.28
C PRO A 286 4.81 38.89 -6.78
N VAL A 287 4.77 39.06 -5.46
CA VAL A 287 4.69 40.37 -4.80
C VAL A 287 6.09 40.99 -4.86
N SER A 288 6.21 42.13 -5.52
CA SER A 288 7.44 42.91 -5.59
C SER A 288 7.73 43.57 -4.23
N SER A 289 8.71 43.06 -3.50
CA SER A 289 9.38 43.83 -2.44
C SER A 289 10.65 44.46 -3.01
N ASN A 290 10.70 45.79 -3.00
CA ASN A 290 11.84 46.58 -3.42
C ASN A 290 13.06 46.21 -2.57
N LEU A 291 14.04 45.57 -3.20
CA LEU A 291 15.34 45.27 -2.61
C LEU A 291 16.28 46.45 -2.89
N LEU A 292 16.47 47.30 -1.89
CA LEU A 292 17.48 48.37 -1.89
C LEU A 292 18.87 47.72 -1.91
N LEU A 293 19.49 47.76 -3.09
CA LEU A 293 20.90 47.44 -3.32
C LEU A 293 21.79 48.44 -2.58
N THR A 294 22.43 48.02 -1.48
CA THR A 294 23.62 48.68 -0.96
C THR A 294 24.88 47.97 -1.44
N THR A 295 25.81 48.78 -1.90
CA THR A 295 27.00 48.45 -2.67
C THR A 295 28.05 47.66 -1.90
N ARG A 296 28.66 46.73 -2.63
CA ARG A 296 29.83 45.91 -2.31
C ARG A 296 31.03 46.74 -1.82
N ASN A 297 31.74 46.23 -0.82
CA ASN A 297 33.20 46.34 -0.76
C ASN A 297 33.82 45.04 -0.23
N ASN A 298 34.84 44.59 -0.97
CA ASN A 298 35.65 43.40 -0.68
C ASN A 298 36.59 43.66 0.49
N ASN A 299 36.77 42.65 1.34
CA ASN A 299 38.04 42.13 1.86
C ASN A 299 37.76 41.41 3.18
N ASP A 300 37.93 40.09 3.22
CA ASP A 300 38.83 39.45 4.19
C ASP A 300 38.77 37.91 4.09
N LYS A 301 39.96 37.34 4.00
CA LYS A 301 40.24 35.93 4.29
C LYS A 301 40.05 35.75 5.80
N SER A 302 39.19 34.83 6.22
CA SER A 302 39.30 34.24 7.56
C SER A 302 38.58 32.89 7.65
N SER A 303 39.40 31.85 7.80
CA SER A 303 39.29 30.73 8.75
C SER A 303 37.96 29.99 8.90
N PHE A 304 38.05 28.68 8.62
CA PHE A 304 37.35 27.62 9.35
C PHE A 304 37.23 27.94 10.84
N SER A 305 36.02 27.91 11.37
CA SER A 305 35.78 27.78 12.80
C SER A 305 34.52 26.96 13.06
N ASN A 306 34.70 25.91 13.85
CA ASN A 306 33.66 25.13 14.50
C ASN A 306 32.57 26.05 15.10
N CYS A 307 31.31 25.81 14.73
CA CYS A 307 30.18 26.24 15.54
C CYS A 307 29.55 24.98 16.15
N SER A 308 30.06 24.62 17.32
CA SER A 308 29.32 23.85 18.31
C SER A 308 28.09 24.64 18.74
N PHE A 309 26.89 24.16 18.38
CA PHE A 309 25.67 24.58 19.05
C PHE A 309 25.24 23.48 20.01
N SER A 310 25.68 23.64 21.26
CA SER A 310 25.00 23.08 22.41
C SER A 310 23.62 23.73 22.51
N ASN A 311 22.57 22.98 22.19
CA ASN A 311 21.24 23.27 22.72
C ASN A 311 20.59 21.95 23.13
N THR A 312 20.70 21.71 24.43
CA THR A 312 19.93 20.75 25.19
C THR A 312 18.44 21.09 25.10
N TYR A 313 17.66 20.23 24.44
CA TYR A 313 16.23 20.14 24.71
C TYR A 313 15.92 18.76 25.27
N LYS A 314 15.60 18.76 26.57
CA LYS A 314 15.06 17.62 27.30
C LYS A 314 13.72 17.25 26.66
N ILE A 315 13.61 16.00 26.22
CA ILE A 315 12.34 15.36 25.88
C ILE A 315 11.77 14.84 27.20
N ALA A 316 10.56 15.28 27.54
CA ALA A 316 9.68 14.62 28.51
C ALA A 316 8.60 13.89 27.72
#